data_AF-A0AAD8F801-F1
#
_entry.id   AF-A0AAD8F801-F1
#
_cell.length_a   1.000
_cell.length_b   1.000
_cell.length_c   1.000
_cell.angle_alpha   90.00
_cell.angle_beta   90.00
_cell.angle_gamma   90.00
#
_symmetry.space_group_name_H-M   'P 1'
#
loop_
_entity.id
_entity.type
_entity.pdbx_description
1 polymer ?
#
loop_
_entity_poly.entity_id
_entity_poly.type
_entity_poly.pdbx_seq_one_letter_code
_entity_poly.pdbx_strand_id
1 'polypeptide(L)'
;GALSNFISFGSGSLPYVEEHVIYSKSMFGLDLGACAQLCLTQTTFDCASFDYSFGDRSCQMSRYIASNVGGIDTDNMPTYRVMHYEKKGEST
;
A
#
# COMPACT_ATOMS: atom_id res chain seq x y z
N GLY A 1 -11.79 6.03 12.01
CA GLY A 1 -10.45 6.65 11.78
C GLY A 1 -10.05 6.44 10.33
N ALA A 2 -8.95 7.05 9.87
CA ALA A 2 -8.56 7.07 8.44
C ALA A 2 -8.64 5.70 7.73
N LEU A 3 -8.24 4.63 8.42
CA LEU A 3 -8.24 3.25 7.91
C LEU A 3 -9.63 2.77 7.46
N SER A 4 -10.74 3.33 7.95
CA SER A 4 -12.08 2.94 7.51
C SER A 4 -12.37 3.28 6.05
N ASN A 5 -11.56 4.14 5.43
CA ASN A 5 -11.63 4.45 4.00
C ASN A 5 -10.90 3.43 3.12
N PHE A 6 -10.33 2.37 3.71
CA PHE A 6 -9.56 1.36 2.99
C PHE A 6 -10.16 -0.03 3.17
N ILE A 7 -9.97 -0.87 2.17
CA ILE A 7 -10.23 -2.31 2.19
C ILE A 7 -8.89 -2.99 2.42
N SER A 8 -8.85 -3.99 3.31
CA SER A 8 -7.70 -4.88 3.39
C SER A 8 -7.81 -5.89 2.25
N PHE A 9 -7.02 -5.69 1.19
CA PHE A 9 -7.09 -6.49 -0.03
C PHE A 9 -6.51 -7.90 0.22
N GLY A 10 -5.34 -7.97 0.84
CA GLY A 10 -4.70 -9.27 1.10
C GLY A 10 -3.35 -9.16 1.79
N SER A 11 -2.81 -10.33 2.15
CA SER A 11 -1.45 -10.48 2.67
C SER A 11 -0.49 -10.55 1.50
N GLY A 12 0.39 -9.58 1.38
CA GLY A 12 1.26 -9.39 0.22
C GLY A 12 1.62 -7.92 0.06
N SER A 13 2.44 -7.63 -0.94
CA SER A 13 2.74 -6.27 -1.39
C SER A 13 2.48 -6.16 -2.89
N LEU A 14 2.41 -4.95 -3.42
CA LEU A 14 2.46 -4.79 -4.87
C LEU A 14 3.80 -5.34 -5.42
N PRO A 15 3.79 -5.99 -6.59
CA PRO A 15 4.99 -6.60 -7.15
C PRO A 15 6.03 -5.54 -7.53
N TYR A 16 7.29 -5.93 -7.48
CA TYR A 16 8.35 -5.16 -8.11
C TYR A 16 8.29 -5.37 -9.63
N VAL A 17 8.09 -4.29 -10.37
CA VAL A 17 8.14 -4.29 -11.83
C VAL A 17 9.42 -3.58 -12.22
N GLU A 18 10.37 -4.29 -12.83
CA GLU A 18 11.76 -3.83 -13.06
C GLU A 18 11.86 -2.44 -13.70
N GLU A 19 10.88 -2.05 -14.52
CA GLU A 19 10.87 -0.79 -15.27
C GLU A 19 9.87 0.26 -14.74
N HIS A 20 9.09 -0.05 -13.71
CA HIS A 20 8.02 0.84 -13.22
C HIS A 20 8.12 1.10 -11.73
N VAL A 21 8.18 2.38 -11.36
CA VAL A 21 8.11 2.82 -9.96
C VAL A 21 6.68 2.64 -9.45
N ILE A 22 6.42 1.49 -8.82
CA ILE A 22 5.11 1.16 -8.25
C ILE A 22 4.83 2.00 -7.02
N TYR A 23 5.77 2.07 -6.08
CA TYR A 23 5.63 2.89 -4.88
C TYR A 23 6.05 4.33 -5.16
N SER A 24 5.09 5.25 -5.05
CA SER A 24 5.33 6.67 -5.23
C SER A 24 5.95 7.31 -3.99
N LYS A 25 5.74 6.75 -2.79
CA LYS A 25 6.32 7.28 -1.54
C LYS A 25 6.39 6.24 -0.43
N SER A 26 7.47 6.28 0.36
CA SER A 26 7.69 5.39 1.50
C SER A 26 7.86 6.19 2.79
N MET A 27 7.27 5.71 3.89
CA MET A 27 7.42 6.30 5.22
C MET A 27 7.65 5.19 6.26
N PHE A 28 8.46 5.46 7.29
CA PHE A 28 8.87 4.47 8.30
C PHE A 28 8.48 4.91 9.70
N GLY A 29 8.36 3.96 10.63
CA GLY A 29 8.05 4.21 12.03
C GLY A 29 6.62 4.68 12.27
N LEU A 30 5.69 4.32 11.39
CA LEU A 30 4.28 4.73 11.45
C LEU A 30 3.38 3.54 11.77
N ASP A 31 2.31 3.79 12.51
CA ASP A 31 1.24 2.81 12.65
C ASP A 31 0.36 2.75 11.39
N LEU A 32 -0.44 1.69 11.30
CA LEU A 32 -1.33 1.45 10.16
C LEU A 32 -2.32 2.60 9.91
N GLY A 33 -2.83 3.23 10.97
CA GLY A 33 -3.80 4.33 10.88
C GLY A 33 -3.16 5.61 10.35
N ALA A 34 -1.93 5.91 10.76
CA ALA A 34 -1.14 7.02 10.26
C ALA A 34 -0.87 6.88 8.75
N CYS A 35 -0.68 5.66 8.26
CA CYS A 35 -0.43 5.43 6.84
C CYS A 35 -1.67 5.60 5.98
N ALA A 36 -2.82 5.13 6.46
CA ALA A 36 -4.09 5.46 5.87
C ALA A 36 -4.31 6.98 5.81
N GLN A 37 -4.00 7.70 6.89
CA GLN A 37 -4.13 9.15 6.93
C GLN A 37 -3.19 9.82 5.91
N LEU A 38 -1.92 9.43 5.86
CA LEU A 38 -0.94 10.00 4.91
C LEU A 38 -1.32 9.76 3.45
N CYS A 39 -1.86 8.58 3.14
CA CYS A 39 -2.37 8.27 1.81
C CYS A 39 -3.55 9.21 1.45
N LEU A 40 -4.53 9.39 2.35
CA LEU A 40 -5.66 10.28 2.12
C LEU A 40 -5.27 11.76 1.98
N THR A 41 -4.22 12.19 2.66
CA THR A 41 -3.74 13.58 2.62
C THR A 41 -2.59 13.81 1.64
N GLN A 42 -2.25 12.82 0.82
CA GLN A 42 -1.19 12.98 -0.18
C GLN A 42 -1.62 13.99 -1.24
N THR A 43 -0.70 14.88 -1.63
CA THR A 43 -0.99 15.95 -2.59
C THR A 43 -0.11 15.89 -3.83
N THR A 44 0.98 15.12 -3.82
CA THR A 44 1.89 15.00 -4.97
C THR A 44 1.50 13.90 -5.96
N PHE A 45 0.64 12.98 -5.56
CA PHE A 45 0.01 11.95 -6.39
C PHE A 45 -1.32 11.53 -5.76
N ASP A 46 -2.25 11.01 -6.55
CA ASP A 46 -3.46 10.40 -6.00
C ASP A 46 -3.12 9.03 -5.44
N CYS A 47 -3.18 8.89 -4.12
CA CYS A 47 -2.85 7.65 -3.45
C CYS A 47 -4.07 6.71 -3.51
N ALA A 48 -3.88 5.63 -4.26
CA ALA A 48 -4.85 4.57 -4.49
C ALA A 48 -4.76 3.47 -3.44
N SER A 49 -3.54 3.17 -3.00
CA SER A 49 -3.26 2.06 -2.11
C SER A 49 -2.01 2.29 -1.27
N PHE A 50 -1.83 1.45 -0.23
CA PHE A 50 -0.56 1.35 0.46
C PHE A 50 -0.33 -0.07 0.99
N ASP A 51 0.94 -0.46 1.04
CA ASP A 51 1.38 -1.67 1.74
C ASP A 51 1.89 -1.31 3.12
N TYR A 52 1.36 -1.99 4.13
CA TYR A 52 1.81 -1.85 5.51
C TYR A 52 2.65 -3.05 5.92
N SER A 53 3.91 -2.79 6.21
CA SER A 53 4.80 -3.78 6.82
C SER A 53 4.74 -3.68 8.34
N PHE A 54 4.39 -4.80 8.99
CA PHE A 54 4.27 -4.87 10.44
C PHE A 54 5.63 -5.00 11.15
N GLY A 55 6.67 -5.45 10.45
CA GLY A 55 7.99 -5.66 11.04
C GLY A 55 8.73 -4.34 11.30
N ASP A 56 8.88 -3.53 10.25
CA ASP A 56 9.56 -2.23 10.29
C ASP A 56 8.62 -1.05 10.54
N ARG A 57 7.30 -1.30 10.61
CA ARG A 57 6.25 -0.27 10.72
C ARG A 57 6.39 0.76 9.61
N SER A 58 6.47 0.27 8.37
CA SER A 58 6.61 1.10 7.19
C SER A 58 5.43 1.00 6.25
N CYS A 59 5.31 2.03 5.41
CA CYS A 59 4.16 2.25 4.55
C CYS A 59 4.65 2.65 3.18
N GLN A 60 4.38 1.78 2.21
CA GLN A 60 4.72 1.98 0.82
C GLN A 60 3.44 2.41 0.09
N MET A 61 3.31 3.70 -0.21
CA MET A 61 2.12 4.30 -0.84
C MET A 61 2.26 4.27 -2.36
N SER A 62 1.15 3.98 -3.04
CA SER A 62 1.09 3.80 -4.49
C SER A 62 -0.12 4.51 -5.10
N ARG A 63 0.00 4.86 -6.38
CA ARG A 63 -1.10 5.31 -7.24
C ARG A 63 -1.82 4.17 -7.96
N TYR A 64 -1.36 2.94 -7.73
CA TYR A 64 -1.86 1.72 -8.35
C TYR A 64 -2.51 0.84 -7.30
N ILE A 65 -3.57 0.15 -7.68
CA ILE A 65 -4.14 -0.98 -6.93
C ILE A 65 -3.60 -2.31 -7.46
N ALA A 66 -3.83 -3.41 -6.75
CA ALA A 66 -3.30 -4.72 -7.12
C ALA A 66 -3.68 -5.12 -8.56
N SER A 67 -4.92 -4.86 -8.97
CA SER A 67 -5.39 -5.20 -10.32
C SER A 67 -4.69 -4.42 -11.44
N ASN A 68 -4.12 -3.25 -11.17
CA ASN A 68 -3.36 -2.49 -12.18
C ASN A 68 -1.99 -3.09 -12.48
N VAL A 69 -1.43 -3.87 -11.56
CA VAL A 69 -0.03 -4.34 -11.59
C VAL A 69 0.11 -5.86 -11.55
N GLY A 70 -0.97 -6.59 -11.84
CA GLY A 70 -0.96 -8.05 -11.94
C GLY A 70 -1.22 -8.80 -10.63
N GLY A 71 -1.71 -8.12 -9.60
CA GLY A 71 -2.05 -8.69 -8.30
C GLY A 71 -1.11 -8.24 -7.18
N ILE A 72 -1.11 -9.02 -6.09
CA ILE A 72 -0.14 -8.88 -4.99
C ILE A 72 0.90 -9.98 -5.10
N ASP A 73 2.16 -9.64 -4.83
CA ASP A 73 3.23 -10.62 -4.65
C ASP A 73 3.14 -11.20 -3.23
N THR A 74 2.99 -12.52 -3.16
CA THR A 74 2.98 -13.31 -1.93
C THR A 74 4.21 -14.20 -1.78
N ASP A 75 5.03 -14.31 -2.83
CA ASP A 75 6.11 -15.27 -2.93
C ASP A 75 7.41 -14.68 -2.37
N ASN A 76 7.63 -13.39 -2.56
CA ASN A 76 8.81 -12.66 -2.06
C ASN A 76 8.52 -11.92 -0.75
N MET A 77 7.80 -12.58 0.16
CA MET A 77 7.43 -11.95 1.42
C MET A 77 8.62 -11.96 2.39
N PRO A 78 8.97 -10.82 3.02
CA PRO A 78 9.92 -10.82 4.13
C PRO A 78 9.40 -11.68 5.30
N THR A 79 10.26 -11.97 6.28
CA THR A 79 9.88 -12.79 7.45
C THR A 79 8.76 -12.17 8.30
N TYR A 80 8.45 -10.90 8.09
CA TYR A 80 7.37 -10.19 8.73
C TYR A 80 6.16 -10.04 7.78
N ARG A 81 4.97 -9.91 8.39
CA ARG A 81 3.73 -9.71 7.66
C ARG A 81 3.73 -8.36 6.95
N VAL A 82 3.24 -8.36 5.71
CA VAL A 82 2.90 -7.18 4.90
C VAL A 82 1.44 -7.33 4.45
N MET A 83 0.67 -6.25 4.50
CA MET A 83 -0.73 -6.25 4.07
C MET A 83 -0.98 -5.11 3.10
N HIS A 84 -1.65 -5.43 1.99
CA HIS A 84 -2.09 -4.48 0.97
C HIS A 84 -3.44 -3.87 1.34
N TYR A 85 -3.55 -2.54 1.26
CA TYR A 85 -4.78 -1.79 1.51
C TYR A 85 -5.12 -0.89 0.33
N GLU A 86 -6.37 -0.96 -0.13
CA GLU A 86 -6.87 -0.19 -1.27
C GLU A 86 -7.94 0.81 -0.82
N LYS A 87 -7.90 2.03 -1.36
CA LYS A 87 -8.86 3.09 -1.04
C LYS A 87 -10.25 2.71 -1.59
N LYS A 88 -11.27 2.80 -0.75
CA LYS A 88 -12.67 2.56 -1.13
C LYS A 88 -13.09 3.60 -2.17
N GLY A 89 -13.47 3.14 -3.36
CA GLY A 89 -13.94 4.00 -4.44
C GLY A 89 -13.09 3.98 -5.72
N GLU A 90 -11.93 3.32 -5.71
CA GLU A 90 -11.19 2.99 -6.95
C GLU A 90 -11.54 1.58 -7.44
N SER A 91 -12.84 1.34 -7.65
CA SER A 91 -13.29 0.18 -8.41
C SER A 91 -13.29 0.57 -9.89
N THR A 92 -12.26 0.20 -10.64
CA THR A 92 -12.41 0.01 -12.10
C THR A 92 -13.21 -1.24 -12.38
#